data_AF-B7QLC9-F1
#
_entry.id   AF-B7QLC9-F1
#
_cell.length_a   1.000
_cell.length_b   1.000
_cell.length_c   1.000
_cell.angle_alpha   90.00
_cell.angle_beta   90.00
_cell.angle_gamma   90.00
#
_symmetry.space_group_name_H-M   'P 1'
#
loop_
_entity.id
_entity.type
_entity.pdbx_description
1 polymer ?
#
loop_
_entity_poly.entity_id
_entity_poly.type
_entity_poly.pdbx_seq_one_letter_code
_entity_poly.pdbx_strand_id
1 'polypeptide(L)'
;MQTAAFARLGTRLWPAVFPACKNEGDVWSEQYLRCMARQYTCTTWHPCCTAPMGDGPHAVVDSRLRVRGGVTGLRVIDASVMPSEITANLNAAVHMIAEKGAAMIREEYNPEPAGLWGLVG
;
A
#
# COMPACT_ATOMS: atom_id res chain seq x y z
N MET A 1 -9.89 21.60 -16.90
CA MET A 1 -9.99 22.56 -15.77
C MET A 1 -11.02 23.65 -16.07
N GLN A 2 -12.22 23.26 -16.54
CA GLN A 2 -13.26 24.18 -17.03
C GLN A 2 -14.59 23.99 -16.29
N THR A 3 -14.58 23.38 -15.11
CA THR A 3 -15.80 23.27 -14.31
C THR A 3 -16.07 24.61 -13.62
N ALA A 4 -17.35 24.92 -13.40
CA ALA A 4 -17.76 26.13 -12.69
C ALA A 4 -17.10 26.25 -11.30
N ALA A 5 -16.85 25.12 -10.63
CA ALA A 5 -16.17 25.08 -9.34
C ALA A 5 -14.72 25.58 -9.42
N PHE A 6 -13.94 25.10 -10.39
CA PHE A 6 -12.55 25.54 -10.60
C PHE A 6 -12.47 26.99 -11.07
N ALA A 7 -13.40 27.42 -11.93
CA ALA A 7 -13.47 28.80 -12.41
C ALA A 7 -13.75 29.80 -11.28
N ARG A 8 -14.68 29.48 -10.36
CA ARG A 8 -15.01 30.33 -9.21
C ARG A 8 -13.81 30.56 -8.27
N LEU A 9 -12.89 29.60 -8.21
CA LEU A 9 -11.68 29.68 -7.39
C LEU A 9 -10.49 30.33 -8.14
N GLY A 10 -10.68 30.74 -9.39
CA GLY A 10 -9.60 31.32 -10.21
C GLY A 10 -8.43 30.37 -10.45
N THR A 11 -8.65 29.05 -10.31
CA THR A 11 -7.58 28.06 -10.49
C THR A 11 -7.15 28.02 -11.94
N ARG A 12 -5.85 27.92 -12.14
CA ARG A 12 -5.20 27.84 -13.45
C ARG A 12 -4.26 26.65 -13.47
N LEU A 13 -4.13 26.03 -14.64
CA LEU A 13 -3.12 24.99 -14.82
C LEU A 13 -1.74 25.59 -14.60
N TRP A 14 -0.84 24.79 -14.04
CA TRP A 14 0.53 25.20 -13.84
C TRP A 14 1.15 25.53 -15.21
N PRO A 15 1.69 26.74 -15.43
CA PRO A 15 2.13 27.15 -16.76
C PRO A 15 3.54 26.69 -17.11
N ALA A 16 4.28 26.09 -16.17
CA ALA A 16 5.66 25.71 -16.42
C ALA A 16 5.75 24.51 -17.36
N VAL A 17 6.62 24.62 -18.36
CA VAL A 17 6.95 23.54 -19.27
C VAL A 17 8.09 22.72 -18.68
N PHE A 18 7.90 21.41 -18.60
CA PHE A 18 8.91 20.49 -18.10
C PHE A 18 10.03 20.36 -19.14
N PRO A 19 11.28 20.75 -18.83
CA PRO A 19 12.34 20.88 -19.84
C PRO A 19 12.60 19.61 -20.66
N ALA A 20 12.48 18.43 -20.03
CA ALA A 20 12.68 17.14 -20.69
C ALA A 20 11.56 16.78 -21.70
N CYS A 21 10.39 17.42 -21.59
CA CYS A 21 9.20 17.12 -22.39
C CYS A 21 8.75 18.30 -23.27
N LYS A 22 9.57 19.35 -23.39
CA LYS A 22 9.20 20.59 -24.08
C LYS A 22 8.84 20.44 -25.56
N ASN A 23 9.27 19.35 -26.20
CA ASN A 23 9.04 19.06 -27.61
C ASN A 23 7.95 17.99 -27.83
N GLU A 24 7.27 17.53 -26.77
CA GLU A 24 6.31 16.42 -26.82
C GLU A 24 4.87 16.94 -26.92
N GLY A 25 4.51 17.50 -28.07
CA GLY A 25 3.17 18.06 -28.34
C GLY A 25 2.82 19.29 -27.49
N ASP A 26 1.54 19.67 -27.50
CA ASP A 26 1.04 20.81 -26.73
C ASP A 26 1.13 20.54 -25.22
N VAL A 27 1.36 21.58 -24.42
CA VAL A 27 1.39 21.48 -22.95
C VAL A 27 0.04 20.93 -22.46
N TRP A 28 0.09 19.91 -21.59
CA TRP A 28 -1.06 19.15 -21.09
C TRP A 28 -1.76 18.23 -22.11
N SER A 29 -1.21 18.06 -23.33
CA SER A 29 -1.63 16.99 -24.24
C SER A 29 -1.30 15.60 -23.68
N GLU A 30 -1.92 14.56 -24.24
CA GLU A 30 -1.60 13.18 -23.85
C GLU A 30 -0.13 12.82 -24.08
N GLN A 31 0.46 13.30 -25.17
CA GLN A 31 1.88 13.07 -25.50
C GLN A 31 2.79 13.72 -24.45
N TYR A 32 2.52 14.98 -24.11
CA TYR A 32 3.23 15.71 -23.08
C TYR A 32 3.13 15.05 -21.71
N LEU A 33 1.90 14.68 -21.30
CA LEU A 33 1.64 14.00 -20.02
C LEU A 33 2.30 12.63 -19.95
N ARG A 34 2.34 11.88 -21.06
CA ARG A 34 3.03 10.59 -21.15
C ARG A 34 4.55 10.73 -20.99
N CYS A 35 5.15 11.78 -21.58
CA CYS A 35 6.55 12.10 -21.34
C CYS A 35 6.80 12.47 -19.86
N MET A 36 5.98 13.35 -19.30
CA MET A 36 6.09 13.73 -17.89
C MET A 36 5.98 12.53 -16.95
N ALA A 37 5.03 11.63 -17.21
CA ALA A 37 4.85 10.42 -16.41
C ALA A 37 6.11 9.53 -16.39
N ARG A 38 6.95 9.58 -17.43
CA ARG A 38 8.20 8.81 -17.51
C ARG A 38 9.40 9.54 -16.92
N GLN A 39 9.47 10.86 -17.08
CA GLN A 39 10.66 11.67 -16.76
C GLN A 39 10.61 12.32 -15.37
N TYR A 40 9.41 12.62 -14.88
CA TYR A 40 9.22 13.34 -13.63
C TYR A 40 8.86 12.43 -12.45
N THR A 41 8.30 11.25 -12.74
CA THR A 41 7.89 10.34 -11.68
C THR A 41 9.09 9.58 -11.11
N CYS A 42 9.02 9.30 -9.81
CA CYS A 42 9.91 8.39 -9.12
C CYS A 42 9.07 7.44 -8.27
N THR A 43 9.69 6.37 -7.81
CA THR A 43 9.03 5.49 -6.85
C THR A 43 8.84 6.23 -5.54
N THR A 44 7.70 6.00 -4.87
CA THR A 44 7.46 6.50 -3.51
C THR A 44 8.08 5.61 -2.44
N TRP A 45 8.87 4.60 -2.84
CA TRP A 45 9.49 3.61 -1.96
C TRP A 45 8.49 2.86 -1.06
N HIS A 46 7.29 2.55 -1.58
CA HIS A 46 6.27 1.73 -0.92
C HIS A 46 6.07 0.33 -1.59
N PRO A 47 7.11 -0.51 -1.73
CA PRO A 47 6.92 -1.87 -2.21
C PRO A 47 6.09 -2.67 -1.18
N CYS A 48 5.00 -3.26 -1.64
CA CYS A 48 4.07 -4.06 -0.84
C CYS A 48 3.36 -5.10 -1.72
N CYS A 49 2.48 -5.90 -1.12
CA CYS A 49 1.59 -6.83 -1.83
C CYS A 49 2.25 -7.99 -2.61
N THR A 50 3.53 -8.30 -2.38
CA THR A 50 4.24 -9.37 -3.11
C THR A 50 3.92 -10.78 -2.58
N ALA A 51 3.36 -10.90 -1.38
CA ALA A 51 2.94 -12.16 -0.76
C ALA A 51 1.52 -12.02 -0.16
N PRO A 52 0.53 -11.61 -0.97
CA PRO A 52 -0.74 -11.08 -0.46
C PRO A 52 -1.50 -12.13 0.36
N MET A 53 -2.12 -11.68 1.45
CA MET A 53 -3.02 -12.50 2.24
C MET A 53 -4.37 -12.68 1.54
N GLY A 54 -5.02 -13.82 1.74
CA GLY A 54 -6.40 -14.05 1.32
C GLY A 54 -6.72 -15.50 0.97
N ASP A 55 -7.91 -15.72 0.41
CA ASP A 55 -8.40 -17.06 0.07
C ASP A 55 -8.32 -17.36 -1.44
N GLY A 56 -8.07 -16.34 -2.26
CA GLY A 56 -8.03 -16.43 -3.71
C GLY A 56 -6.82 -17.20 -4.27
N PRO A 57 -6.79 -17.48 -5.59
CA PRO A 57 -5.71 -18.25 -6.22
C PRO A 57 -4.34 -17.56 -6.16
N HIS A 58 -4.30 -16.24 -6.01
CA HIS A 58 -3.06 -15.45 -5.92
C HIS A 58 -2.57 -15.23 -4.49
N ALA A 59 -3.34 -15.65 -3.47
CA ALA A 59 -2.92 -15.44 -2.09
C ALA A 59 -1.77 -16.38 -1.73
N VAL A 60 -0.74 -15.81 -1.11
CA VAL A 60 0.47 -16.52 -0.66
C VAL A 60 0.36 -16.91 0.81
N VAL A 61 -0.31 -16.09 1.61
CA VAL A 61 -0.59 -16.38 3.02
C VAL A 61 -2.09 -16.42 3.32
N ASP A 62 -2.47 -17.18 4.34
CA ASP A 62 -3.85 -17.21 4.84
C ASP A 62 -4.16 -16.00 5.76
N SER A 63 -5.39 -15.93 6.28
CA SER A 63 -5.83 -14.87 7.22
C SER A 63 -5.09 -14.89 8.58
N ARG A 64 -4.31 -15.94 8.85
CA ARG A 64 -3.40 -16.08 10.00
C ARG A 64 -1.94 -15.88 9.63
N LEU A 65 -1.69 -15.29 8.46
CA LEU A 65 -0.37 -14.95 7.93
C LEU A 65 0.54 -16.16 7.68
N ARG A 66 -0.03 -17.37 7.61
CA ARG A 66 0.71 -18.61 7.37
C ARG A 66 0.87 -18.84 5.88
N VAL A 67 2.06 -19.27 5.46
CA VAL A 67 2.33 -19.57 4.05
C VAL A 67 1.47 -20.73 3.58
N ARG A 68 0.74 -20.53 2.48
CA ARG A 68 -0.13 -21.54 1.86
C ARG A 68 0.71 -22.59 1.10
N GLY A 69 0.06 -23.65 0.63
CA GLY A 69 0.72 -24.70 -0.16
C GLY A 69 1.39 -25.81 0.66
N GLY A 70 0.94 -26.03 1.90
CA GLY A 70 1.41 -27.15 2.75
C GLY A 70 2.68 -26.86 3.55
N VAL A 71 3.17 -25.61 3.55
CA VAL A 71 4.31 -25.20 4.37
C VAL A 71 3.87 -25.08 5.83
N THR A 72 4.63 -25.67 6.75
CA THR A 72 4.36 -25.62 8.19
C THR A 72 5.38 -24.74 8.91
N GLY A 73 4.96 -24.09 9.99
CA GLY A 73 5.86 -23.28 10.82
C GLY A 73 6.38 -21.97 10.21
N LEU A 74 5.90 -21.56 9.02
CA LEU A 74 6.35 -20.35 8.33
C LEU A 74 5.22 -19.32 8.20
N ARG A 75 5.56 -18.06 8.48
CA ARG A 75 4.71 -16.88 8.30
C ARG A 75 5.44 -15.77 7.58
N VAL A 76 4.68 -14.86 6.97
CA VAL A 76 5.17 -13.58 6.47
C VAL A 76 4.42 -12.47 7.22
N ILE A 77 5.15 -11.51 7.80
CA ILE A 77 4.57 -10.49 8.69
C ILE A 77 5.20 -9.12 8.38
N ASP A 78 4.96 -8.61 7.18
CA ASP A 78 5.42 -7.31 6.71
C ASP A 78 4.46 -6.74 5.65
N ALA A 79 4.87 -5.68 4.92
CA ALA A 79 4.03 -5.06 3.90
C ALA A 79 3.66 -5.97 2.72
N SER A 80 4.41 -7.06 2.49
CA SER A 80 4.14 -7.96 1.37
C SER A 80 2.80 -8.68 1.50
N VAL A 81 2.27 -8.84 2.72
CA VAL A 81 1.00 -9.54 2.96
C VAL A 81 -0.23 -8.68 2.70
N MET A 82 -0.05 -7.38 2.50
CA MET A 82 -1.16 -6.51 2.12
C MET A 82 -1.78 -6.99 0.80
N PRO A 83 -3.12 -7.12 0.69
CA PRO A 83 -3.74 -7.55 -0.57
C PRO A 83 -3.74 -6.44 -1.64
N SER A 84 -3.66 -5.18 -1.20
CA SER A 84 -3.54 -3.98 -2.05
C SER A 84 -2.88 -2.86 -1.26
N GLU A 85 -2.28 -1.89 -1.97
CA GLU A 85 -1.72 -0.69 -1.34
C GLU A 85 -2.83 0.14 -0.68
N ILE A 86 -2.54 0.71 0.49
CA ILE A 86 -3.45 1.57 1.23
C ILE A 86 -3.25 3.03 0.82
N THR A 87 -4.27 3.87 1.03
CA THR A 87 -4.18 5.33 0.82
C THR A 87 -3.50 6.02 2.00
N ALA A 88 -2.27 5.60 2.34
CA ALA A 88 -1.44 6.17 3.40
C ALA A 88 0.02 5.70 3.28
N ASN A 89 0.92 6.30 4.07
CA ASN A 89 2.27 5.77 4.24
C ASN A 89 2.23 4.39 4.92
N LEU A 90 3.04 3.44 4.44
CA LEU A 90 2.94 2.04 4.87
C LEU A 90 3.39 1.77 6.30
N ASN A 91 4.24 2.62 6.89
CA ASN A 91 4.90 2.35 8.16
C ASN A 91 3.92 2.00 9.30
N ALA A 92 2.88 2.83 9.49
CA ALA A 92 1.87 2.58 10.52
C ALA A 92 1.14 1.26 10.30
N ALA A 93 0.80 0.93 9.04
CA ALA A 93 0.15 -0.33 8.71
C ALA A 93 1.07 -1.54 8.91
N VAL A 94 2.36 -1.41 8.61
CA VAL A 94 3.36 -2.46 8.89
C VAL A 94 3.49 -2.72 10.38
N HIS A 95 3.52 -1.68 11.22
CA HIS A 95 3.48 -1.84 12.67
C HIS A 95 2.21 -2.58 13.13
N MET A 96 1.04 -2.24 12.59
CA MET A 96 -0.21 -2.95 12.92
C MET A 96 -0.17 -4.43 12.50
N ILE A 97 0.36 -4.73 11.31
CA ILE A 97 0.54 -6.11 10.83
C ILE A 97 1.49 -6.86 11.77
N ALA A 98 2.61 -6.25 12.17
CA ALA A 98 3.58 -6.83 13.07
C ALA A 98 2.98 -7.13 14.45
N GLU A 99 2.26 -6.18 15.06
CA GLU A 99 1.58 -6.36 16.34
C GLU A 99 0.53 -7.47 16.29
N LYS A 100 -0.30 -7.48 15.24
CA LYS A 100 -1.32 -8.51 15.07
C LYS A 100 -0.69 -9.89 14.82
N GLY A 101 0.36 -9.96 14.00
CA GLY A 101 1.11 -11.17 13.73
C GLY A 101 1.80 -11.74 14.98
N ALA A 102 2.41 -10.87 15.79
CA ALA A 102 3.01 -11.25 17.07
C ALA A 102 1.96 -11.80 18.06
N ALA A 103 0.78 -11.17 18.13
CA ALA A 103 -0.34 -11.68 18.92
C ALA A 103 -0.80 -13.07 18.43
N MET A 104 -0.94 -13.28 17.12
CA MET A 104 -1.30 -14.58 16.54
C MET A 104 -0.27 -15.68 16.84
N ILE A 105 1.03 -15.34 16.86
CA ILE A 105 2.10 -16.27 17.25
C ILE A 105 1.96 -16.62 18.73
N ARG A 106 1.78 -15.61 19.60
CA ARG A 106 1.60 -15.83 21.04
C ARG A 106 0.39 -16.70 21.36
N GLU A 107 -0.75 -16.47 20.70
CA GLU A 107 -1.97 -17.28 20.84
C GLU A 107 -1.70 -18.77 20.58
N GLU A 108 -0.86 -19.09 19.59
CA GLU A 108 -0.53 -20.48 19.25
C GLU A 108 0.53 -21.09 20.16
N TYR A 109 1.51 -20.30 20.62
CA TYR A 109 2.64 -20.80 21.40
C TYR A 109 2.37 -20.84 22.91
N ASN A 110 1.49 -19.95 23.39
CA ASN A 110 1.09 -19.87 24.79
C ASN A 110 -0.43 -19.74 24.85
N PRO A 111 -1.18 -20.85 24.73
CA PRO A 111 -2.64 -20.87 24.81
C PRO A 111 -3.13 -20.67 26.26
N GLU A 112 -2.49 -19.77 27.02
CA GLU A 112 -2.98 -19.35 28.33
C GLU A 112 -4.43 -18.88 28.17
N PRO A 113 -5.35 -19.30 29.05
CA PRO A 113 -6.75 -18.93 28.93
C PRO A 113 -6.86 -17.42 28.90
N ALA A 114 -7.71 -16.88 28.01
CA ALA A 114 -8.07 -15.48 27.97
C ALA A 114 -8.62 -15.02 29.33
N GLY A 115 -7.75 -14.62 30.26
CA GLY A 115 -8.14 -14.42 31.66
C GLY A 115 -7.27 -13.47 32.48
N LEU A 116 -6.05 -13.14 32.05
CA LEU A 116 -5.17 -12.27 32.85
C LEU A 116 -5.14 -10.80 32.41
N TRP A 117 -5.61 -10.49 31.18
CA TRP A 117 -5.79 -9.09 30.73
C TRP A 117 -7.18 -8.51 31.05
N GLY A 118 -8.10 -9.31 31.60
CA GLY A 118 -9.44 -8.86 32.01
C GLY A 118 -9.56 -8.42 33.47
N LEU A 119 -8.50 -8.55 34.26
CA LEU A 119 -8.48 -8.24 35.71
C LEU A 119 -7.59 -7.05 36.07
N VAL A 120 -6.97 -6.41 35.08
CA VAL A 120 -6.23 -5.16 35.26
C VAL A 120 -6.89 -4.09 34.38
N GLY A 121 -8.11 -3.75 34.77
CA GLY A 121 -8.95 -2.68 34.24
C GLY A 121 -9.91 -2.22 35.32
#